data_AF-X7EJG5-F1
#
_entry.id   AF-X7EJG5-F1
#
_cell.length_a   1.000
_cell.length_b   1.000
_cell.length_c   1.000
_cell.angle_alpha   90.00
_cell.angle_beta   90.00
_cell.angle_gamma   90.00
#
_symmetry.space_group_name_H-M   'P 1'
#
loop_
_entity.id
_entity.type
_entity.pdbx_description
1 polymer ?
#
loop_
_entity_poly.entity_id
_entity_poly.type
_entity_poly.pdbx_seq_one_letter_code
_entity_poly.pdbx_strand_id
1 'polypeptide(L)'
;MLACLCRAGLIAGLLATPLAAEPQRIAERGTFLGLVEGRTLTRPLVRLRVTPDGGISGSGFGFDVSGDWSWENGFFCRELRWSGGGRDRNCQLVTAEEGRIRFTSDRGAGDSAGFAIE
;
A
#
# COMPACT_ATOMS: atom_id res chain seq x y z
N MET A 1 47.03 18.06 -49.55
CA MET A 1 45.91 18.97 -49.24
C MET A 1 45.07 18.30 -48.16
N LEU A 2 44.96 18.98 -47.01
CA LEU A 2 44.26 18.59 -45.78
C LEU A 2 42.85 18.03 -46.00
N ALA A 3 42.44 17.05 -45.20
CA ALA A 3 41.50 17.29 -44.10
C ALA A 3 41.34 16.04 -43.22
N CYS A 4 41.87 16.16 -42.00
CA CYS A 4 41.49 15.38 -40.84
C CYS A 4 39.99 15.58 -40.59
N LEU A 5 39.18 14.54 -40.75
CA LEU A 5 37.81 14.53 -40.25
C LEU A 5 37.81 13.75 -38.93
N CYS A 6 37.97 14.48 -37.84
CA CYS A 6 37.67 14.02 -36.49
C CYS A 6 36.21 13.53 -36.46
N ARG A 7 36.01 12.20 -36.46
CA ARG A 7 34.75 11.61 -36.04
C ARG A 7 34.61 11.88 -34.54
N ALA A 8 33.92 12.95 -34.18
CA ALA A 8 33.44 13.18 -32.83
C ALA A 8 32.48 12.04 -32.46
N GLY A 9 32.95 11.09 -31.64
CA GLY A 9 32.12 10.05 -31.07
C GLY A 9 31.13 10.68 -30.10
N LEU A 10 29.86 10.74 -30.48
CA LEU A 10 28.77 11.15 -29.61
C LEU A 10 28.52 10.04 -28.59
N ILE A 11 29.11 10.15 -27.39
CA ILE A 11 28.80 9.26 -26.27
C ILE A 11 27.42 9.67 -25.76
N ALA A 12 26.38 8.98 -26.23
CA ALA A 12 25.03 9.12 -25.71
C ALA A 12 24.98 8.52 -24.30
N GLY A 13 25.06 9.37 -23.27
CA GLY A 13 24.86 8.97 -21.88
C GLY A 13 23.44 8.44 -21.70
N LEU A 14 23.30 7.15 -21.41
CA LEU A 14 22.03 6.58 -20.96
C LEU A 14 21.70 7.19 -19.59
N LEU A 15 20.77 8.14 -19.58
CA LEU A 15 20.11 8.57 -18.36
C LEU A 15 19.22 7.42 -17.90
N ALA A 16 19.67 6.64 -16.92
CA ALA A 16 18.82 5.70 -16.21
C ALA A 16 17.78 6.52 -15.42
N THR A 17 16.61 6.72 -16.00
CA THR A 17 15.47 7.28 -15.26
C THR A 17 15.11 6.29 -14.15
N PRO A 18 15.03 6.71 -12.88
CA PRO A 18 14.50 5.84 -11.85
C PRO A 18 13.06 5.50 -12.23
N LEU A 19 12.81 4.23 -12.55
CA LEU A 19 11.47 3.73 -12.73
C LEU A 19 10.87 3.65 -11.33
N ALA A 20 10.07 4.65 -10.95
CA ALA A 20 9.23 4.52 -9.78
C ALA A 20 8.34 3.29 -10.00
N ALA A 21 8.47 2.29 -9.14
CA ALA A 21 7.67 1.07 -9.26
C ALA A 21 6.20 1.44 -9.21
N GLU A 22 5.44 1.06 -10.24
CA GLU A 22 4.00 1.30 -10.26
C GLU A 22 3.35 0.48 -9.14
N PRO A 23 2.41 1.06 -8.37
CA PRO A 23 1.75 0.35 -7.28
C PRO A 23 1.02 -0.89 -7.81
N GLN A 24 1.41 -2.06 -7.32
CA GLN A 24 0.89 -3.34 -7.75
C GLN A 24 -0.39 -3.67 -7.00
N ARG A 25 -1.43 -4.12 -7.71
CA ARG A 25 -2.64 -4.67 -7.09
C ARG A 25 -2.33 -5.95 -6.33
N ILE A 26 -2.79 -6.02 -5.08
CA ILE A 26 -2.73 -7.21 -4.24
C ILE A 26 -4.12 -7.84 -4.21
N ALA A 27 -4.28 -8.97 -4.90
CA ALA A 27 -5.55 -9.69 -4.98
C ALA A 27 -5.56 -10.99 -4.15
N GLU A 28 -4.42 -11.43 -3.63
CA GLU A 28 -4.29 -12.70 -2.91
C GLU A 28 -3.99 -12.47 -1.43
N ARG A 29 -4.70 -13.21 -0.56
CA ARG A 29 -4.55 -13.13 0.91
C ARG A 29 -3.11 -13.41 1.35
N GLY A 30 -2.48 -14.43 0.76
CA GLY A 30 -1.11 -14.82 1.10
C GLY A 30 -0.10 -13.71 0.79
N THR A 31 -0.23 -13.08 -0.38
CA THR A 31 0.61 -11.94 -0.78
C THR A 31 0.42 -10.76 0.17
N PHE A 32 -0.83 -10.46 0.55
CA PHE A 32 -1.11 -9.42 1.54
C PHE A 32 -0.46 -9.70 2.89
N LEU A 33 -0.63 -10.92 3.42
CA LEU A 33 -0.05 -11.30 4.72
C LEU A 33 1.48 -11.25 4.69
N GLY A 34 2.11 -11.67 3.59
CA GLY A 34 3.57 -11.56 3.41
C GLY A 34 4.10 -10.12 3.49
N LEU A 35 3.23 -9.12 3.28
CA LEU A 35 3.59 -7.70 3.41
C LEU A 35 3.37 -7.15 4.83
N VAL A 36 2.29 -7.56 5.51
CA VAL A 36 1.80 -6.87 6.72
C VAL A 36 1.96 -7.66 8.02
N GLU A 37 2.14 -8.99 7.95
CA GLU A 37 2.21 -9.83 9.15
C GLU A 37 3.42 -9.46 10.00
N GLY A 38 3.18 -9.25 11.31
CA GLY A 38 4.20 -8.82 12.26
C GLY A 38 4.66 -7.36 12.10
N ARG A 39 4.12 -6.62 11.11
CA ARG A 39 4.47 -5.23 10.81
C ARG A 39 3.40 -4.27 11.32
N THR A 40 3.77 -3.00 11.45
CA THR A 40 2.84 -1.92 11.80
C THR A 40 2.58 -1.05 10.57
N LEU A 41 1.31 -0.83 10.27
CA LEU A 41 0.87 0.08 9.21
C LEU A 41 0.72 1.48 9.81
N THR A 42 1.54 2.42 9.34
CA THR A 42 1.62 3.76 9.94
C THR A 42 1.31 4.87 8.95
N ARG A 43 0.61 5.88 9.44
CA ARG A 43 0.45 7.20 8.79
C ARG A 43 0.28 8.25 9.89
N PRO A 44 0.33 9.55 9.61
CA PRO A 44 0.13 10.57 10.64
C PRO A 44 -1.13 10.29 11.48
N LEU A 45 -0.96 10.22 12.80
CA LEU A 45 -2.01 9.97 13.80
C LEU A 45 -2.71 8.61 13.74
N VAL A 46 -2.23 7.65 12.94
CA VAL A 46 -2.83 6.31 12.83
C VAL A 46 -1.75 5.23 12.81
N ARG A 47 -1.92 4.20 13.64
CA ARG A 47 -1.06 3.01 13.69
C ARG A 47 -1.95 1.79 13.80
N LEU A 48 -1.83 0.85 12.87
CA LEU A 48 -2.65 -0.36 12.82
C LEU A 48 -1.78 -1.62 12.65
N ARG A 49 -2.21 -2.72 13.23
CA ARG A 49 -1.71 -4.06 12.97
C ARG A 49 -2.84 -4.93 12.45
N VAL A 50 -2.48 -5.81 11.52
CA VAL A 50 -3.39 -6.77 10.90
C VAL A 50 -2.87 -8.16 11.20
N THR A 51 -3.69 -9.02 11.78
CA THR A 51 -3.28 -10.38 12.15
C THR A 51 -3.77 -11.42 11.13
N PRO A 52 -3.06 -12.54 10.97
CA PRO A 52 -3.48 -13.62 10.07
C PRO A 52 -4.89 -14.15 10.39
N ASP A 53 -5.27 -14.17 11.66
CA ASP A 53 -6.56 -14.69 12.13
C ASP A 53 -7.76 -13.78 11.85
N GLY A 54 -7.56 -12.70 11.10
CA GLY A 54 -8.65 -11.79 10.73
C GLY A 54 -8.80 -10.58 11.65
N GLY A 55 -7.86 -10.32 12.56
CA GLY A 55 -7.94 -9.20 13.50
C GLY A 55 -7.31 -7.90 12.98
N ILE A 56 -7.87 -6.77 13.39
CA ILE A 56 -7.27 -5.43 13.26
C ILE A 56 -7.19 -4.82 14.66
N SER A 57 -6.04 -4.25 15.03
CA SER A 57 -5.88 -3.49 16.27
C SER A 57 -4.97 -2.29 16.08
N GLY A 58 -5.12 -1.27 16.93
CA GLY A 58 -4.23 -0.11 16.94
C GLY A 58 -4.90 1.14 17.45
N SER A 59 -4.49 2.28 16.90
CA SER A 59 -4.99 3.61 17.29
C SER A 59 -5.15 4.53 16.09
N GLY A 60 -6.10 5.45 16.17
CA GLY A 60 -6.35 6.46 15.15
C GLY A 60 -7.00 7.70 15.76
N PHE A 61 -6.45 8.88 15.45
CA PHE A 61 -6.98 10.17 15.93
C PHE A 61 -7.21 10.24 17.45
N GLY A 62 -6.34 9.60 18.24
CA GLY A 62 -6.41 9.59 19.70
C GLY A 62 -7.34 8.53 20.30
N PHE A 63 -7.95 7.66 19.48
CA PHE A 63 -8.83 6.58 19.93
C PHE A 63 -8.24 5.21 19.63
N ASP A 64 -8.59 4.22 20.46
CA ASP A 64 -8.32 2.82 20.16
C ASP A 64 -9.18 2.36 18.98
N VAL A 65 -8.54 1.62 18.08
CA VAL A 65 -9.16 1.03 16.89
C VAL A 65 -9.05 -0.48 17.02
N SER A 66 -10.18 -1.16 16.89
CA SER A 66 -10.25 -2.61 16.73
C SER A 66 -11.09 -2.95 15.51
N GLY A 67 -11.05 -4.19 15.06
CA GLY A 67 -11.87 -4.60 13.93
C GLY A 67 -11.55 -6.01 13.47
N ASP A 68 -12.29 -6.43 12.47
CA ASP A 68 -12.14 -7.72 11.83
C ASP A 68 -11.95 -7.54 10.32
N TRP A 69 -11.31 -8.50 9.68
CA TRP A 69 -11.16 -8.55 8.24
C TRP A 69 -11.22 -9.97 7.70
N SER A 70 -11.60 -10.04 6.43
CA SER A 70 -11.56 -11.24 5.59
C SER A 70 -11.07 -10.84 4.20
N TRP A 71 -10.60 -11.84 3.46
CA TRP A 71 -10.26 -11.68 2.06
C TRP A 71 -11.37 -12.26 1.20
N GLU A 72 -12.00 -11.45 0.35
CA GLU A 72 -13.16 -11.88 -0.42
C GLU A 72 -13.04 -11.38 -1.87
N ASN A 73 -13.05 -12.31 -2.83
CA ASN A 73 -13.05 -12.01 -4.27
C ASN A 73 -11.96 -11.02 -4.71
N GLY A 74 -10.77 -11.11 -4.11
CA GLY A 74 -9.64 -10.24 -4.43
C GLY A 74 -9.64 -8.86 -3.75
N PHE A 75 -10.38 -8.71 -2.65
CA PHE A 75 -10.46 -7.48 -1.87
C PHE A 75 -10.21 -7.72 -0.38
N PHE A 76 -9.60 -6.74 0.27
CA PHE A 76 -9.48 -6.69 1.72
C PHE A 76 -10.76 -6.13 2.30
N CYS A 77 -11.59 -6.99 2.84
CA CYS A 77 -12.87 -6.59 3.35
C CYS A 77 -12.76 -6.49 4.87
N ARG A 78 -12.93 -5.29 5.43
CA ARG A 78 -12.92 -5.03 6.89
C ARG A 78 -14.21 -4.47 7.49
N GLU A 79 -14.29 -4.53 8.81
CA GLU A 79 -15.16 -3.75 9.69
C GLU A 79 -14.30 -3.16 10.81
N LEU A 80 -14.43 -1.86 11.11
CA LEU A 80 -13.68 -1.19 12.18
C LEU A 80 -14.60 -0.71 13.29
N ARG A 81 -14.07 -0.67 14.51
CA ARG A 81 -14.73 -0.21 15.73
C ARG A 81 -13.81 0.75 16.49
N TRP A 82 -14.32 1.93 16.81
CA TRP A 82 -13.69 2.92 17.69
C TRP A 82 -14.75 3.71 18.48
N SER A 83 -14.33 4.50 19.48
CA SER A 83 -15.21 5.21 20.42
C SER A 83 -16.20 6.20 19.79
N GLY A 84 -15.87 6.75 18.63
CA GLY A 84 -16.69 7.67 17.83
C GLY A 84 -17.64 6.99 16.83
N GLY A 85 -17.74 5.67 16.84
CA GLY A 85 -18.60 4.87 15.96
C GLY A 85 -17.82 4.14 14.86
N GLY A 86 -18.38 3.03 14.37
CA GLY A 86 -17.80 2.25 13.26
C GLY A 86 -18.45 0.89 13.22
N ARG A 87 -19.20 0.60 12.15
CA ARG A 87 -19.88 -0.70 11.93
C ARG A 87 -20.15 -1.07 10.46
N ASP A 88 -19.80 -0.22 9.49
CA ASP A 88 -20.09 -0.56 8.09
C ASP A 88 -18.97 -1.39 7.48
N ARG A 89 -19.36 -2.58 7.07
CA ARG A 89 -18.54 -3.52 6.30
C ARG A 89 -18.12 -2.86 4.98
N ASN A 90 -16.82 -2.77 4.72
CA ASN A 90 -16.31 -2.25 3.44
C ASN A 90 -15.24 -3.16 2.83
N CYS A 91 -15.36 -3.42 1.52
CA CYS A 91 -14.40 -4.17 0.73
C CYS A 91 -13.48 -3.23 -0.02
N GLN A 92 -12.17 -3.34 0.23
CA GLN A 92 -11.19 -2.38 -0.25
C GLN A 92 -10.25 -3.00 -1.28
N LEU A 93 -9.98 -2.24 -2.34
CA LEU A 93 -8.87 -2.53 -3.25
C LEU A 93 -7.56 -2.29 -2.50
N VAL A 94 -6.63 -3.23 -2.60
CA VAL A 94 -5.30 -3.09 -2.03
C VAL A 94 -4.28 -2.95 -3.15
N THR A 95 -3.44 -1.93 -3.05
CA THR A 95 -2.23 -1.81 -3.86
C THR A 95 -1.01 -1.64 -2.96
N ALA A 96 0.15 -2.09 -3.42
CA ALA A 96 1.40 -1.98 -2.69
C ALA A 96 2.55 -1.60 -3.62
N GLU A 97 3.48 -0.87 -3.05
CA GLU A 97 4.77 -0.50 -3.62
C GLU A 97 5.83 -0.68 -2.53
N GLU A 98 7.10 -0.40 -2.83
CA GLU A 98 8.18 -0.64 -1.88
C GLU A 98 7.93 0.06 -0.52
N GLY A 99 7.80 -0.74 0.54
CA GLY A 99 7.58 -0.27 1.92
C GLY A 99 6.23 0.41 2.19
N ARG A 100 5.28 0.40 1.25
CA ARG A 100 4.00 1.10 1.37
C ARG A 100 2.83 0.25 0.89
N ILE A 101 1.70 0.44 1.56
CA ILE A 101 0.43 -0.19 1.19
C ILE A 101 -0.67 0.85 1.15
N ARG A 102 -1.58 0.74 0.19
CA ARG A 102 -2.73 1.61 0.02
C ARG A 102 -3.99 0.78 -0.01
N PHE A 103 -4.99 1.25 0.72
CA PHE A 103 -6.34 0.70 0.71
C PHE A 103 -7.28 1.75 0.10
N THR A 104 -8.07 1.36 -0.88
CA THR A 104 -9.08 2.21 -1.51
C THR A 104 -10.46 1.62 -1.27
N SER A 105 -11.34 2.38 -0.63
CA SER A 105 -12.70 1.96 -0.25
C SER A 105 -13.56 1.61 -1.48
N ASP A 106 -14.69 0.94 -1.22
CA ASP A 106 -15.73 0.65 -2.24
C ASP A 106 -15.17 -0.07 -3.47
N ARG A 107 -14.36 -1.11 -3.21
CA ARG A 107 -13.69 -1.93 -4.23
C ARG A 107 -12.83 -1.12 -5.21
N GLY A 108 -12.31 0.02 -4.76
CA GLY A 108 -11.46 0.90 -5.56
C GLY A 108 -12.15 2.16 -6.07
N ALA A 109 -13.44 2.35 -5.82
CA ALA A 109 -14.20 3.51 -6.29
C ALA A 109 -14.26 4.67 -5.27
N GLY A 110 -13.84 4.44 -4.02
CA GLY A 110 -13.95 5.40 -2.93
C GLY A 110 -12.61 6.03 -2.49
N ASP A 111 -12.60 6.54 -1.27
CA ASP A 111 -11.44 7.19 -0.67
C ASP A 111 -10.26 6.23 -0.46
N SER A 112 -9.05 6.78 -0.49
CA SER A 112 -7.81 6.02 -0.30
C SER A 112 -7.07 6.40 0.98
N ALA A 113 -6.52 5.39 1.66
CA ALA A 113 -5.61 5.55 2.78
C ALA A 113 -4.30 4.79 2.51
N GLY A 114 -3.19 5.52 2.47
CA GLY A 114 -1.84 4.96 2.34
C GLY A 114 -1.13 4.87 3.69
N PHE A 115 -0.38 3.80 3.89
CA PHE A 115 0.40 3.51 5.08
C PHE A 115 1.83 3.13 4.70
N ALA A 116 2.79 3.53 5.53
CA ALA A 116 4.12 2.92 5.55
C ALA A 116 4.03 1.57 6.30
N ILE A 117 4.89 0.63 5.92
CA ILE A 117 5.01 -0.69 6.54
C ILE A 117 6.28 -0.70 7.39
N GLU A 118 6.11 -0.68 8.72
CA GLU A 118 7.19 -0.62 9.72
C GLU A 118 7.43 -1.96 10.41
#